data_AF-A0A2V7H7S7-F1
#
_entry.id   AF-A0A2V7H7S7-F1
#
_cell.length_a   1.000
_cell.length_b   1.000
_cell.length_c   1.000
_cell.angle_alpha   90.00
_cell.angle_beta   90.00
_cell.angle_gamma   90.00
#
_symmetry.space_group_name_H-M   'P 1'
#
loop_
_entity.id
_entity.type
_entity.pdbx_description
1 polymer ?
#
loop_
_entity_poly.entity_id
_entity_poly.type
_entity_poly.pdbx_seq_one_letter_code
_entity_poly.pdbx_strand_id
1 'polypeptide(L)'
;MEIVDLSENVLQHAAFFTGTNGNVMASPRLAVYVNDGRHHLTLQPPDTYDLITLEPPPIAAAGVASLYSREFYQLVRSRLKAGGYITQWLPAYQVPAETTLAMVRAFIDVFPASVLLSGYRSELILMGARGRTIEVDPIAVLTRMHATPALQADLEHNFLGTLTDVIGTFVASADTLARATTSTAAETDDHPVQEYAVQARLRATRIPESLFNVDSLAAWCPKCFQGDQVIPVLQDLPGYLTILDRLYHSAVFLEPNHPATQPLRLAGDHRVFATIERHPYLALLFSVRSRQ
;
A
#
# COMPACT_ATOMS: atom_id res chain seq x y z
N MET A 1 20.44 -0.23 7.11
CA MET A 1 19.23 0.42 6.56
C MET A 1 19.65 1.79 6.10
N GLU A 2 19.25 2.19 4.90
CA GLU A 2 19.52 3.54 4.38
C GLU A 2 18.23 4.35 4.43
N ILE A 3 18.32 5.59 4.90
CA ILE A 3 17.27 6.61 4.74
C ILE A 3 17.82 7.67 3.82
N VAL A 4 17.04 8.01 2.80
CA VAL A 4 17.37 9.06 1.84
C VAL A 4 16.23 10.06 1.86
N ASP A 5 16.53 11.31 2.21
CA ASP A 5 15.57 12.40 2.22
C ASP A 5 16.16 13.63 1.55
N LEU A 6 15.37 14.34 0.76
CA LEU A 6 15.80 15.56 0.10
C LEU A 6 15.99 16.71 1.10
N SER A 7 15.25 16.67 2.21
CA SER A 7 15.17 17.74 3.20
C SER A 7 16.01 17.41 4.43
N GLU A 8 17.16 18.07 4.55
CA GLU A 8 17.94 18.04 5.79
C GLU A 8 17.11 18.47 7.01
N ASN A 9 16.17 19.40 6.81
CA ASN A 9 15.29 19.87 7.88
C ASN A 9 14.43 18.72 8.43
N VAL A 10 13.87 17.84 7.60
CA VAL A 10 13.07 16.69 8.09
C VAL A 10 13.91 15.83 9.03
N LEU A 11 15.16 15.55 8.64
CA LEU A 11 16.10 14.74 9.42
C LEU A 11 16.49 15.41 10.74
N GLN A 12 16.77 16.72 10.74
CA GLN A 12 17.10 17.48 11.95
C GLN A 12 15.91 17.53 12.94
N HIS A 13 14.67 17.55 12.44
CA HIS A 13 13.48 17.59 13.28
C HIS A 13 13.05 16.23 13.83
N ALA A 14 13.60 15.12 13.32
CA ALA A 14 13.24 13.77 13.78
C ALA A 14 13.43 13.57 15.30
N ALA A 15 14.37 14.29 15.93
CA ALA A 15 14.59 14.24 17.37
C ALA A 15 13.42 14.82 18.21
N PHE A 16 12.55 15.67 17.63
CA PHE A 16 11.34 16.14 18.29
C PHE A 16 10.23 15.08 18.34
N PHE A 17 10.37 14.00 17.58
CA PHE A 17 9.38 12.93 17.43
C PHE A 17 9.86 11.58 17.98
N THR A 18 10.81 11.58 18.93
CA THR A 18 11.36 10.33 19.51
C THR A 18 10.30 9.44 20.16
N GLY A 19 9.20 10.03 20.65
CA GLY A 19 8.06 9.29 21.20
C GLY A 19 7.27 8.48 20.16
N THR A 20 7.40 8.77 18.86
CA THR A 20 6.67 8.07 17.79
C THR A 20 7.58 7.36 16.80
N ASN A 21 8.80 7.85 16.55
CA ASN A 21 9.74 7.23 15.62
C ASN A 21 10.75 6.28 16.28
N GLY A 22 10.60 5.99 17.57
CA GLY A 22 11.50 5.10 18.31
C GLY A 22 12.94 5.58 18.41
N ASN A 23 13.17 6.90 18.27
CA ASN A 23 14.49 7.51 18.21
C ASN A 23 15.39 6.91 17.12
N VAL A 24 14.81 6.62 15.95
CA VAL A 24 15.47 5.91 14.84
C VAL A 24 16.82 6.51 14.43
N MET A 25 16.97 7.84 14.54
CA MET A 25 18.20 8.56 14.18
C MET A 25 19.41 8.21 15.06
N ALA A 26 19.20 7.66 16.25
CA ALA A 26 20.27 7.19 17.14
C ALA A 26 20.70 5.74 16.84
N SER A 27 20.06 5.05 15.89
CA SER A 27 20.36 3.65 15.57
C SER A 27 21.70 3.51 14.85
N PRO A 28 22.64 2.68 15.33
CA PRO A 28 23.92 2.45 14.65
C PRO A 28 23.76 1.64 13.35
N ARG A 29 22.57 1.11 13.07
CA ARG A 29 22.24 0.35 11.85
C ARG A 29 21.75 1.24 10.71
N LEU A 30 21.62 2.54 10.97
CA LEU A 30 21.10 3.53 10.05
C LEU A 30 22.23 4.31 9.39
N ALA A 31 22.19 4.39 8.06
CA ALA A 31 22.94 5.37 7.29
C ALA A 31 21.93 6.37 6.69
N VAL A 32 22.23 7.66 6.82
CA VAL A 32 21.32 8.74 6.39
C VAL A 32 22.00 9.55 5.30
N TYR A 33 21.26 9.82 4.23
CA TYR A 33 21.73 10.60 3.09
C TYR A 33 20.77 11.74 2.81
N VAL A 34 21.28 12.97 2.77
CA VAL A 34 20.55 14.12 2.22
C VAL A 34 20.72 14.09 0.71
N ASN A 35 19.74 13.56 -0.01
CA ASN A 35 19.81 13.37 -1.45
C ASN A 35 18.40 13.20 -2.05
N ASP A 36 18.29 13.40 -3.35
CA ASP A 36 17.11 12.93 -4.09
C ASP A 36 17.13 11.38 -4.16
N GLY A 37 15.99 10.75 -3.88
CA GLY A 37 15.91 9.28 -3.82
C GLY A 37 16.17 8.60 -5.16
N ARG A 38 15.74 9.22 -6.26
CA ARG A 38 15.99 8.71 -7.62
C ARG A 38 17.46 8.87 -8.01
N HIS A 39 18.07 10.00 -7.69
CA HIS A 39 19.50 10.23 -7.87
C HIS A 39 20.33 9.25 -7.03
N HIS A 40 19.98 9.05 -5.76
CA HIS A 40 20.64 8.08 -4.89
C HIS A 40 20.64 6.69 -5.50
N LEU A 41 19.47 6.18 -5.93
CA LEU A 41 19.38 4.88 -6.59
C LEU A 41 20.22 4.80 -7.86
N THR A 42 20.37 5.90 -8.61
CA THR A 42 21.21 5.94 -9.82
C THR A 42 22.68 5.66 -9.49
N LEU A 43 23.16 6.17 -8.35
CA LEU A 43 24.55 6.01 -7.89
C LEU A 43 24.85 4.62 -7.32
N GLN A 44 23.84 3.84 -6.97
CA GLN A 44 24.02 2.50 -6.42
C GLN A 44 24.32 1.46 -7.51
N PRO A 45 25.09 0.41 -7.21
CA PRO A 45 25.25 -0.69 -8.15
C PRO A 45 23.93 -1.48 -8.31
N PRO A 46 23.75 -2.25 -9.39
CA PRO A 46 22.67 -3.23 -9.47
C PRO A 46 22.69 -4.20 -8.29
N ASP A 47 21.54 -4.79 -7.98
CA ASP A 47 21.42 -5.86 -6.96
C ASP A 47 21.88 -5.46 -5.54
N THR A 48 21.60 -4.23 -5.13
CA THR A 48 22.04 -3.68 -3.84
C THR A 48 21.08 -3.98 -2.69
N TYR A 49 19.77 -3.89 -2.93
CA TYR A 49 18.76 -3.86 -1.86
C TYR A 49 17.85 -5.08 -1.85
N ASP A 50 17.57 -5.61 -0.66
CA ASP A 50 16.55 -6.65 -0.46
C ASP A 50 15.12 -6.06 -0.44
N LEU A 51 14.99 -4.83 0.03
CA LEU A 51 13.73 -4.06 0.09
C LEU A 51 14.02 -2.60 -0.24
N ILE A 52 13.20 -2.01 -1.11
CA ILE A 52 13.13 -0.56 -1.32
C ILE A 52 11.70 -0.13 -0.95
N THR A 53 11.57 0.79 0.00
CA THR A 53 10.27 1.35 0.39
C THR A 53 10.27 2.85 0.18
N LEU A 54 9.19 3.41 -0.35
CA LEU A 54 9.09 4.84 -0.62
C LEU A 54 7.76 5.43 -0.14
N GLU A 55 7.89 6.55 0.58
CA GLU A 55 6.81 7.49 0.90
C GLU A 55 7.22 8.85 0.33
N PRO A 56 6.88 9.13 -0.94
CA PRO A 56 7.33 10.36 -1.60
C PRO A 56 6.65 11.61 -1.01
N PRO A 57 7.22 12.81 -1.28
CA PRO A 57 6.62 14.08 -0.87
C PRO A 57 5.18 14.27 -1.36
N PRO A 58 4.46 15.31 -0.90
CA PRO A 58 3.08 15.57 -1.31
C PRO A 58 2.91 15.48 -2.83
N ILE A 59 1.92 14.70 -3.29
CA ILE A 59 1.78 14.29 -4.70
C ILE A 59 1.72 15.47 -5.69
N ALA A 60 1.26 16.64 -5.23
CA ALA A 60 1.16 17.85 -6.04
C ALA A 60 2.48 18.62 -6.23
N ALA A 61 3.54 18.25 -5.51
CA ALA A 61 4.81 18.96 -5.56
C ALA A 61 5.55 18.67 -6.88
N ALA A 62 6.22 19.70 -7.42
CA ALA A 62 6.93 19.60 -8.68
C ALA A 62 8.00 18.51 -8.62
N GLY A 63 8.11 17.72 -9.70
CA GLY A 63 9.07 16.61 -9.81
C GLY A 63 8.69 15.31 -9.10
N VAL A 64 7.62 15.27 -8.28
CA VAL A 64 7.17 14.02 -7.62
C VAL A 64 6.70 12.97 -8.63
N ALA A 65 6.13 13.37 -9.76
CA ALA A 65 5.73 12.46 -10.84
C ALA A 65 6.88 11.58 -11.33
N SER A 66 8.13 12.07 -11.24
CA SER A 66 9.34 11.33 -11.60
C SER A 66 9.61 10.11 -10.71
N LEU A 67 8.88 9.96 -9.58
CA LEU A 67 8.92 8.81 -8.67
C LEU A 67 7.77 7.82 -8.89
N TYR A 68 6.91 8.06 -9.89
CA TYR A 68 5.80 7.19 -10.27
C TYR A 68 5.85 6.77 -11.75
N SER A 69 6.93 7.12 -12.46
CA SER A 69 7.12 6.79 -13.87
C SER A 69 7.64 5.37 -14.09
N ARG A 70 7.39 4.83 -15.29
CA ARG A 70 7.92 3.53 -15.70
C ARG A 70 9.44 3.49 -15.60
N GLU A 71 10.13 4.55 -16.01
CA GLU A 71 11.58 4.67 -15.99
C GLU A 71 12.13 4.63 -14.56
N PHE A 72 11.44 5.26 -13.61
CA PHE A 72 11.80 5.16 -12.21
C PHE A 72 11.66 3.73 -11.68
N TYR A 73 10.56 3.04 -11.99
CA TYR A 73 10.39 1.66 -11.58
C TYR A 73 11.44 0.73 -12.21
N GLN A 74 11.86 0.97 -13.45
CA GLN A 74 12.96 0.23 -14.09
C GLN A 74 14.27 0.42 -13.30
N LEU A 75 14.57 1.66 -12.89
CA LEU A 75 15.72 1.95 -12.02
C LEU A 75 15.60 1.19 -10.70
N VAL A 76 14.46 1.28 -10.01
CA VAL A 76 14.24 0.56 -8.74
C VAL A 76 14.43 -0.95 -8.92
N ARG A 77 13.81 -1.55 -9.94
CA ARG A 77 13.94 -2.99 -10.24
C ARG A 77 15.38 -3.41 -10.48
N SER A 78 16.20 -2.53 -11.09
CA SER A 78 17.63 -2.80 -11.31
C SER A 78 18.46 -2.81 -10.02
N ARG A 79 18.00 -2.13 -8.97
CA ARG A 79 18.68 -2.04 -7.67
C ARG A 79 18.23 -3.08 -6.66
N LEU A 80 17.10 -3.75 -6.90
CA LEU A 80 16.66 -4.86 -6.08
C LEU A 80 17.50 -6.11 -6.34
N LYS A 81 17.87 -6.85 -5.29
CA LYS A 81 18.45 -8.20 -5.37
C LYS A 81 17.45 -9.21 -5.92
N ALA A 82 17.94 -10.40 -6.32
CA ALA A 82 17.07 -11.51 -6.64
C ALA A 82 16.19 -11.85 -5.43
N GLY A 83 14.87 -11.89 -5.62
CA GLY A 83 13.90 -12.05 -4.52
C GLY A 83 13.64 -10.77 -3.72
N GLY A 84 14.17 -9.62 -4.12
CA GLY A 84 13.90 -8.32 -3.49
C GLY A 84 12.54 -7.74 -3.86
N TYR A 85 12.05 -6.82 -3.02
CA TYR A 85 10.73 -6.22 -3.12
C TYR A 85 10.78 -4.69 -3.15
N ILE A 86 9.79 -4.09 -3.81
CA ILE A 86 9.44 -2.68 -3.66
C ILE A 86 8.10 -2.57 -2.93
N THR A 87 7.97 -1.60 -2.02
CA THR A 87 6.68 -1.11 -1.51
C THR A 87 6.59 0.39 -1.73
N GLN A 88 5.45 0.87 -2.22
CA GLN A 88 5.26 2.29 -2.45
C GLN A 88 3.84 2.71 -2.11
N TRP A 89 3.74 3.84 -1.44
CA TRP A 89 2.47 4.52 -1.21
C TRP A 89 1.79 4.96 -2.52
N LEU A 90 0.49 4.67 -2.65
CA LEU A 90 -0.35 5.09 -3.77
C LEU A 90 -1.47 6.02 -3.27
N PRO A 91 -1.30 7.35 -3.41
CA PRO A 91 -2.28 8.35 -2.97
C PRO A 91 -3.48 8.50 -3.93
N ALA A 92 -4.21 7.41 -4.20
CA ALA A 92 -5.29 7.39 -5.19
C ALA A 92 -6.42 8.41 -4.92
N TYR A 93 -6.60 8.80 -3.66
CA TYR A 93 -7.60 9.79 -3.27
C TYR A 93 -7.18 11.25 -3.51
N GLN A 94 -5.90 11.49 -3.84
CA GLN A 94 -5.35 12.83 -4.05
C GLN A 94 -5.28 13.23 -5.53
N VAL A 95 -5.54 12.29 -6.45
CA VAL A 95 -5.41 12.50 -7.90
C VAL A 95 -6.68 12.05 -8.65
N PRO A 96 -6.90 12.51 -9.90
CA PRO A 96 -7.96 11.97 -10.73
C PRO A 96 -7.83 10.46 -10.98
N ALA A 97 -8.95 9.79 -11.26
CA ALA A 97 -8.99 8.34 -11.42
C ALA A 97 -8.04 7.85 -12.54
N GLU A 98 -8.03 8.52 -13.69
CA GLU A 98 -7.13 8.18 -14.80
C GLU A 98 -5.65 8.31 -14.44
N THR A 99 -5.29 9.28 -13.59
CA THR A 99 -3.92 9.47 -13.11
C THR A 99 -3.50 8.30 -12.23
N THR A 100 -4.37 7.88 -11.30
CA THR A 100 -4.11 6.67 -10.50
C THR A 100 -3.88 5.46 -11.40
N LEU A 101 -4.73 5.27 -12.43
CA LEU A 101 -4.58 4.15 -13.36
C LEU A 101 -3.27 4.23 -14.17
N ALA A 102 -2.81 5.43 -14.55
CA ALA A 102 -1.54 5.62 -15.25
C ALA A 102 -0.32 5.29 -14.37
N MET A 103 -0.36 5.71 -13.09
CA MET A 103 0.67 5.38 -12.08
C MET A 103 0.71 3.86 -11.83
N VAL A 104 -0.45 3.21 -11.67
CA VAL A 104 -0.54 1.75 -11.51
C VAL A 104 -0.04 1.03 -12.76
N ARG A 105 -0.38 1.51 -13.97
CA ARG A 105 0.11 0.94 -15.23
C ARG A 105 1.64 0.97 -15.29
N ALA A 106 2.25 2.10 -14.96
CA ALA A 106 3.69 2.26 -14.93
C ALA A 106 4.36 1.26 -13.97
N PHE A 107 3.76 1.04 -12.80
CA PHE A 107 4.27 0.07 -11.82
C PHE A 107 4.21 -1.36 -12.36
N ILE A 108 3.05 -1.82 -12.83
CA ILE A 108 2.86 -3.22 -13.23
C ILE A 108 3.55 -3.57 -14.56
N ASP A 109 3.84 -2.56 -15.41
CA ASP A 109 4.72 -2.73 -16.59
C ASP A 109 6.10 -3.27 -16.21
N VAL A 110 6.59 -2.88 -15.03
CA VAL A 110 7.93 -3.23 -14.56
C VAL A 110 7.90 -4.34 -13.51
N PHE A 111 6.84 -4.39 -12.70
CA PHE A 111 6.62 -5.39 -11.66
C PHE A 111 5.35 -6.20 -11.94
N PRO A 112 5.38 -7.15 -12.90
CA PRO A 112 4.22 -7.99 -13.20
C PRO A 112 3.83 -8.91 -12.04
N ALA A 113 4.78 -9.24 -11.16
CA ALA A 113 4.52 -9.87 -9.87
C ALA A 113 4.22 -8.78 -8.83
N SER A 114 2.96 -8.32 -8.79
CA SER A 114 2.52 -7.26 -7.89
C SER A 114 1.24 -7.59 -7.13
N VAL A 115 1.02 -6.89 -6.02
CA VAL A 115 -0.22 -6.89 -5.26
C VAL A 115 -0.53 -5.47 -4.81
N LEU A 116 -1.82 -5.12 -4.80
CA LEU A 116 -2.30 -3.90 -4.16
C LEU A 116 -2.76 -4.26 -2.75
N LEU A 117 -2.28 -3.49 -1.77
CA LEU A 117 -2.59 -3.66 -0.35
C LEU A 117 -3.23 -2.39 0.20
N SER A 118 -4.03 -2.54 1.23
CA SER A 118 -4.53 -1.47 2.08
C SER A 118 -3.46 -1.13 3.10
N GLY A 119 -3.13 0.16 3.21
CA GLY A 119 -2.49 0.72 4.38
C GLY A 119 -3.56 1.10 5.40
N TYR A 120 -3.66 2.39 5.68
CA TYR A 120 -4.62 2.96 6.63
C TYR A 120 -5.75 3.71 5.91
N ARG A 121 -7.03 3.40 6.17
CA ARG A 121 -8.18 4.03 5.50
C ARG A 121 -8.09 3.96 3.97
N SER A 122 -7.90 5.10 3.30
CA SER A 122 -7.82 5.24 1.85
C SER A 122 -6.37 5.26 1.34
N GLU A 123 -5.41 5.05 2.24
CA GLU A 123 -4.00 4.86 1.88
C GLU A 123 -3.82 3.47 1.27
N LEU A 124 -3.36 3.41 0.02
CA LEU A 124 -3.07 2.17 -0.69
C LEU A 124 -1.57 1.99 -0.81
N ILE A 125 -1.11 0.74 -0.87
CA ILE A 125 0.29 0.38 -1.02
C ILE A 125 0.43 -0.56 -2.23
N LEU A 126 1.22 -0.15 -3.21
CA LEU A 126 1.70 -1.03 -4.27
C LEU A 126 2.89 -1.82 -3.77
N MET A 127 2.83 -3.14 -3.88
CA MET A 127 3.97 -4.02 -3.60
C MET A 127 4.32 -4.82 -4.85
N GLY A 128 5.61 -4.90 -5.16
CA GLY A 128 6.12 -5.57 -6.35
C GLY A 128 7.37 -6.40 -6.03
N ALA A 129 7.47 -7.58 -6.63
CA ALA A 129 8.65 -8.42 -6.53
C ALA A 129 9.52 -8.30 -7.78
N ARG A 130 10.85 -8.29 -7.60
CA ARG A 130 11.76 -8.46 -8.75
C ARG A 130 11.58 -9.84 -9.41
N GLY A 131 11.18 -10.83 -8.63
CA GLY A 131 10.88 -12.20 -9.10
C GLY A 131 9.70 -12.26 -10.08
N ARG A 132 9.33 -13.50 -10.44
CA ARG A 132 8.18 -13.78 -11.32
C ARG A 132 6.88 -14.03 -10.57
N THR A 133 6.96 -14.21 -9.26
CA THR A 133 5.82 -14.50 -8.38
C THR A 133 5.88 -13.59 -7.15
N ILE A 134 4.71 -13.35 -6.57
CA ILE A 134 4.54 -12.63 -5.32
C ILE A 134 3.53 -13.42 -4.49
N GLU A 135 4.03 -14.24 -3.57
CA GLU A 135 3.20 -15.10 -2.75
C GLU A 135 3.56 -14.92 -1.27
N VAL A 136 2.54 -14.73 -0.43
CA VAL A 136 2.70 -14.74 1.01
C VAL A 136 2.45 -16.14 1.57
N ASP A 137 3.37 -16.59 2.43
CA ASP A 137 3.20 -17.82 3.18
C ASP A 137 2.63 -17.49 4.57
N PRO A 138 1.36 -17.83 4.86
CA PRO A 138 0.70 -17.42 6.10
C PRO A 138 1.34 -18.05 7.33
N ILE A 139 1.87 -19.27 7.22
CA ILE A 139 2.53 -19.95 8.34
C ILE A 139 3.91 -19.35 8.59
N ALA A 140 4.64 -18.96 7.54
CA ALA A 140 5.91 -18.26 7.70
C ALA A 140 5.73 -16.88 8.33
N VAL A 141 4.68 -16.14 7.95
CA VAL A 141 4.31 -14.85 8.58
C VAL A 141 4.03 -15.06 10.06
N LEU A 142 3.12 -15.96 10.41
CA LEU A 142 2.75 -16.25 11.79
C LEU A 142 3.96 -16.69 12.63
N THR A 143 4.82 -17.53 12.06
CA THR A 143 6.05 -18.00 12.72
C THR A 143 6.97 -16.83 13.05
N ARG A 144 7.18 -15.89 12.11
CA ARG A 144 8.03 -14.71 12.33
C ARG A 144 7.45 -13.74 13.36
N MET A 145 6.14 -13.51 13.30
CA MET A 145 5.40 -12.70 14.28
C MET A 145 5.61 -13.25 15.70
N HIS A 146 5.39 -14.55 15.91
CA HIS A 146 5.57 -15.18 17.23
C HIS A 146 7.04 -15.26 17.68
N ALA A 147 7.98 -15.41 16.75
CA ALA A 147 9.40 -15.52 17.08
C ALA A 147 10.03 -14.17 17.48
N THR A 148 9.39 -13.04 17.17
CA THR A 148 9.96 -11.70 17.38
C THR A 148 8.98 -10.81 18.16
N PRO A 149 9.02 -10.80 19.51
CA PRO A 149 8.06 -10.05 20.31
C PRO A 149 8.00 -8.54 20.01
N ALA A 150 9.14 -7.91 19.68
CA ALA A 150 9.17 -6.51 19.28
C ALA A 150 8.40 -6.25 17.97
N LEU A 151 8.54 -7.15 16.98
CA LEU A 151 7.78 -7.07 15.73
C LEU A 151 6.28 -7.25 15.99
N GLN A 152 5.91 -8.19 16.85
CA GLN A 152 4.50 -8.41 17.21
C GLN A 152 3.89 -7.14 17.83
N ALA A 153 4.60 -6.51 18.78
CA ALA A 153 4.15 -5.27 19.42
C ALA A 153 4.02 -4.11 18.42
N ASP A 154 4.97 -3.96 17.49
CA ASP A 154 4.92 -2.94 16.44
C ASP A 154 3.74 -3.18 15.48
N LEU A 155 3.49 -4.43 15.09
CA LEU A 155 2.35 -4.79 14.24
C LEU A 155 1.01 -4.54 14.96
N GLU A 156 0.89 -4.92 16.22
CA GLU A 156 -0.30 -4.65 17.04
C GLU A 156 -0.59 -3.14 17.16
N HIS A 157 0.45 -2.33 17.38
CA HIS A 157 0.33 -0.87 17.43
C HIS A 157 -0.22 -0.28 16.12
N ASN A 158 0.05 -0.93 14.99
CA ASN A 158 -0.39 -0.53 13.66
C ASN A 158 -1.65 -1.28 13.18
N PHE A 159 -2.39 -1.93 14.09
CA PHE A 159 -3.60 -2.71 13.78
C PHE A 159 -3.38 -3.92 12.87
N LEU A 160 -2.16 -4.46 12.83
CA LEU A 160 -1.74 -5.65 12.08
C LEU A 160 -1.39 -6.83 13.02
N GLY A 161 -1.99 -6.86 14.21
CA GLY A 161 -1.61 -7.77 15.30
C GLY A 161 -1.91 -9.25 15.07
N THR A 162 -2.83 -9.58 14.15
CA THR A 162 -3.17 -10.96 13.83
C THR A 162 -2.82 -11.32 12.38
N LEU A 163 -2.71 -12.61 12.10
CA LEU A 163 -2.52 -13.09 10.73
C LEU A 163 -3.68 -12.67 9.81
N THR A 164 -4.91 -12.64 10.32
CA THR A 164 -6.07 -12.11 9.58
C THR A 164 -5.90 -10.64 9.26
N ASP A 165 -5.37 -9.82 10.16
CA ASP A 165 -5.15 -8.39 9.89
C ASP A 165 -4.06 -8.19 8.81
N VAL A 166 -2.98 -8.97 8.85
CA VAL A 166 -1.90 -8.91 7.86
C VAL A 166 -2.38 -9.37 6.48
N ILE A 167 -3.00 -10.54 6.38
CA ILE A 167 -3.52 -11.05 5.10
C ILE A 167 -4.70 -10.21 4.62
N GLY A 168 -5.50 -9.69 5.55
CA GLY A 168 -6.64 -8.79 5.29
C GLY A 168 -6.26 -7.44 4.70
N THR A 169 -4.96 -7.08 4.65
CA THR A 169 -4.49 -5.94 3.86
C THR A 169 -4.67 -6.14 2.36
N PHE A 170 -4.91 -7.37 1.88
CA PHE A 170 -5.10 -7.63 0.46
C PHE A 170 -6.25 -6.82 -0.16
N VAL A 171 -5.96 -6.10 -1.24
CA VAL A 171 -6.96 -5.34 -2.03
C VAL A 171 -7.18 -5.99 -3.39
N ALA A 172 -6.11 -6.29 -4.12
CA ALA A 172 -6.21 -6.84 -5.47
C ALA A 172 -4.91 -7.51 -5.96
N SER A 173 -5.08 -8.53 -6.79
CA SER A 173 -4.00 -9.22 -7.51
C SER A 173 -3.47 -8.43 -8.71
N ALA A 174 -2.27 -8.80 -9.19
CA ALA A 174 -1.69 -8.27 -10.43
C ALA A 174 -2.64 -8.32 -11.63
N ASP A 175 -3.39 -9.41 -11.79
CA ASP A 175 -4.34 -9.57 -12.90
C ASP A 175 -5.49 -8.56 -12.84
N THR A 176 -5.98 -8.25 -11.64
CA THR A 176 -6.98 -7.19 -11.45
C THR A 176 -6.40 -5.83 -11.84
N LEU A 177 -5.17 -5.51 -11.40
CA LEU A 177 -4.50 -4.26 -11.76
C LEU A 177 -4.26 -4.16 -13.28
N ALA A 178 -3.88 -5.26 -13.93
CA ALA A 178 -3.70 -5.33 -15.38
C ALA A 178 -5.01 -5.07 -16.15
N ARG A 179 -6.12 -5.68 -15.71
CA ARG A 179 -7.44 -5.43 -16.30
C ARG A 179 -7.89 -3.98 -16.10
N ALA A 180 -7.71 -3.45 -14.89
CA ALA A 180 -8.08 -2.08 -14.54
C ALA A 180 -7.35 -1.03 -15.39
N THR A 181 -6.15 -1.35 -15.85
CA THR A 181 -5.26 -0.44 -16.59
C THR A 181 -5.11 -0.78 -18.07
N THR A 182 -5.89 -1.73 -18.61
CA THR A 182 -5.72 -2.25 -19.98
C THR A 182 -5.79 -1.16 -21.05
N SER A 183 -6.63 -0.14 -20.85
CA SER A 183 -6.82 0.99 -21.79
C SER A 183 -6.09 2.26 -21.36
N THR A 184 -5.13 2.15 -20.44
CA THR A 184 -4.46 3.32 -19.84
C THR A 184 -2.98 3.31 -20.22
N ALA A 185 -2.48 4.43 -20.72
CA ALA A 185 -1.05 4.62 -20.92
C ALA A 185 -0.35 4.80 -19.55
N ALA A 186 0.86 4.25 -19.43
CA ALA A 186 1.65 4.43 -18.21
C ALA A 186 2.09 5.88 -18.01
N GLU A 187 2.21 6.27 -16.74
CA GLU A 187 3.04 7.41 -16.34
C GLU A 187 4.48 7.17 -16.84
N THR A 188 5.05 8.15 -17.53
CA THR A 188 6.43 8.10 -18.04
C THR A 188 7.10 9.45 -17.79
N ASP A 189 8.42 9.49 -17.78
CA ASP A 189 9.15 10.76 -17.61
C ASP A 189 8.79 11.79 -18.69
N ASP A 190 8.56 11.35 -19.93
CA ASP A 190 8.21 12.23 -21.07
C ASP A 190 6.72 12.63 -21.09
N HIS A 191 5.88 11.89 -20.36
CA HIS A 191 4.45 12.17 -20.19
C HIS A 191 4.04 12.05 -18.71
N PRO A 192 4.46 13.00 -17.86
CA PRO A 192 4.19 12.94 -16.42
C PRO A 192 2.78 13.44 -16.11
N VAL A 193 1.75 12.66 -16.50
CA VAL A 193 0.34 13.07 -16.38
C VAL A 193 -0.04 13.37 -14.94
N GLN A 194 0.62 12.72 -13.97
CA GLN A 194 0.39 12.97 -12.56
C GLN A 194 0.63 14.43 -12.16
N GLU A 195 1.74 15.03 -12.59
CA GLU A 195 2.13 16.39 -12.21
C GLU A 195 1.10 17.42 -12.72
N TYR A 196 0.68 17.26 -13.97
CA TYR A 196 -0.24 18.20 -14.61
C TYR A 196 -1.70 18.00 -14.20
N ALA A 197 -2.16 16.76 -14.05
CA ALA A 197 -3.57 16.46 -13.74
C ALA A 197 -4.00 17.04 -12.38
N VAL A 198 -3.11 16.96 -11.38
CA VAL A 198 -3.37 17.51 -10.04
C VAL A 198 -3.46 19.03 -10.07
N GLN A 199 -2.63 19.69 -10.89
CA GLN A 199 -2.61 21.16 -11.00
C GLN A 199 -3.75 21.70 -11.88
N ALA A 200 -4.09 21.00 -12.95
CA ALA A 200 -5.12 21.42 -13.90
C ALA A 200 -6.53 21.39 -13.29
N ARG A 201 -6.77 20.51 -12.30
CA ARG A 201 -8.06 20.38 -11.57
C ARG A 201 -9.29 20.26 -12.48
N LEU A 202 -9.09 19.71 -13.68
CA LEU A 202 -10.16 19.56 -14.68
C LEU A 202 -11.14 18.43 -14.34
N ARG A 203 -10.74 17.50 -13.47
CA ARG A 203 -11.51 16.34 -13.06
C ARG A 203 -11.45 16.20 -11.54
N ALA A 204 -12.54 15.72 -10.96
CA ALA A 204 -12.60 15.43 -9.53
C ALA A 204 -11.69 14.25 -9.18
N THR A 205 -11.08 14.31 -7.99
CA THR A 205 -10.32 13.19 -7.42
C THR A 205 -11.28 12.07 -7.03
N ARG A 206 -11.02 10.86 -7.51
CA ARG A 206 -11.81 9.66 -7.20
C ARG A 206 -10.91 8.44 -7.28
N ILE A 207 -11.05 7.55 -6.30
CA ILE A 207 -10.35 6.26 -6.33
C ILE A 207 -11.01 5.38 -7.40
N PRO A 208 -10.25 4.79 -8.35
CA PRO A 208 -10.83 3.91 -9.37
C PRO A 208 -11.32 2.60 -8.75
N GLU A 209 -12.64 2.38 -8.77
CA GLU A 209 -13.29 1.15 -8.25
C GLU A 209 -12.74 -0.12 -8.92
N SER A 210 -12.29 -0.03 -10.17
CA SER A 210 -11.71 -1.16 -10.92
C SER A 210 -10.42 -1.73 -10.31
N LEU A 211 -9.80 -1.04 -9.35
CA LEU A 211 -8.59 -1.51 -8.65
C LEU A 211 -8.89 -2.51 -7.53
N PHE A 212 -10.15 -2.73 -7.16
CA PHE A 212 -10.53 -3.52 -5.98
C PHE A 212 -11.12 -4.86 -6.39
N ASN A 213 -10.60 -5.95 -5.83
CA ASN A 213 -11.11 -7.30 -6.02
C ASN A 213 -10.51 -8.25 -4.97
N VAL A 214 -11.13 -8.30 -3.79
CA VAL A 214 -10.66 -9.13 -2.67
C VAL A 214 -10.79 -10.63 -2.93
N ASP A 215 -11.71 -11.03 -3.81
CA ASP A 215 -11.92 -12.44 -4.20
C ASP A 215 -10.70 -13.03 -4.92
N SER A 216 -9.83 -12.18 -5.45
CA SER A 216 -8.57 -12.60 -6.09
C SER A 216 -7.43 -12.93 -5.10
N LEU A 217 -7.71 -13.04 -3.80
CA LEU A 217 -6.72 -13.30 -2.75
C LEU A 217 -5.86 -14.54 -3.02
N ALA A 218 -6.43 -15.61 -3.57
CA ALA A 218 -5.70 -16.86 -3.82
C ALA A 218 -4.49 -16.68 -4.76
N ALA A 219 -4.47 -15.63 -5.59
CA ALA A 219 -3.33 -15.30 -6.44
C ALA A 219 -2.11 -14.78 -5.63
N TRP A 220 -2.33 -14.20 -4.46
CA TRP A 220 -1.27 -13.70 -3.56
C TRP A 220 -1.02 -14.64 -2.37
N CYS A 221 -2.06 -15.30 -1.85
CA CYS A 221 -1.93 -16.26 -0.76
C CYS A 221 -2.58 -17.61 -1.11
N PRO A 222 -2.02 -18.38 -2.06
CA PRO A 222 -2.57 -19.70 -2.38
C PRO A 222 -2.56 -20.64 -1.15
N LYS A 223 -1.56 -20.49 -0.27
CA LYS A 223 -1.43 -21.25 0.99
C LYS A 223 -2.41 -20.82 2.09
N CYS A 224 -3.20 -19.76 1.89
CA CYS A 224 -4.27 -19.40 2.82
C CYS A 224 -5.47 -20.36 2.71
N PHE A 225 -5.50 -21.23 1.70
CA PHE A 225 -6.62 -22.11 1.40
C PHE A 225 -6.23 -23.60 1.46
N GLN A 226 -7.18 -24.44 1.87
CA GLN A 226 -7.16 -25.89 1.75
C GLN A 226 -8.40 -26.32 0.97
N GLY A 227 -8.25 -26.50 -0.34
CA GLY A 227 -9.41 -26.58 -1.26
C GLY A 227 -10.10 -25.22 -1.33
N ASP A 228 -11.43 -25.22 -1.18
CA ASP A 228 -12.25 -23.99 -1.25
C ASP A 228 -12.45 -23.31 0.13
N GLN A 229 -11.77 -23.79 1.17
CA GLN A 229 -11.90 -23.27 2.53
C GLN A 229 -10.59 -22.60 2.97
N VAL A 230 -10.70 -21.51 3.73
CA VAL A 230 -9.52 -20.91 4.39
C VAL A 230 -8.97 -21.85 5.47
N ILE A 231 -7.65 -21.82 5.67
CA ILE A 231 -7.01 -22.60 6.74
C ILE A 231 -7.54 -22.18 8.13
N PRO A 232 -7.56 -23.08 9.15
CA PRO A 232 -8.23 -22.81 10.43
C PRO A 232 -7.79 -21.51 11.14
N VAL A 233 -6.51 -21.15 11.05
CA VAL A 233 -5.98 -19.91 11.66
C VAL A 233 -6.49 -18.63 10.99
N LEU A 234 -7.08 -18.73 9.80
CA LEU A 234 -7.67 -17.64 9.01
C LEU A 234 -9.20 -17.72 8.94
N GLN A 235 -9.86 -18.46 9.86
CA GLN A 235 -11.32 -18.65 9.85
C GLN A 235 -12.15 -17.35 9.83
N ASP A 236 -11.61 -16.24 10.36
CA ASP A 236 -12.28 -14.93 10.39
C ASP A 236 -12.06 -14.11 9.10
N LEU A 237 -11.09 -14.47 8.27
CA LEU A 237 -10.69 -13.73 7.06
C LEU A 237 -11.82 -13.54 6.05
N PRO A 238 -12.68 -14.55 5.74
CA PRO A 238 -13.78 -14.34 4.79
C PRO A 238 -14.76 -13.25 5.24
N GLY A 239 -15.10 -13.20 6.54
CA GLY A 239 -15.95 -12.17 7.10
C GLY A 239 -15.29 -10.79 7.06
N TYR A 240 -13.99 -10.75 7.36
CA TYR A 240 -13.18 -9.54 7.29
C TYR A 240 -13.14 -8.94 5.86
N LEU A 241 -12.84 -9.77 4.86
CA LEU A 241 -12.79 -9.34 3.45
C LEU A 241 -14.16 -8.96 2.91
N THR A 242 -15.24 -9.63 3.33
CA THR A 242 -16.62 -9.24 2.96
C THR A 242 -16.94 -7.81 3.43
N ILE A 243 -16.45 -7.40 4.59
CA ILE A 243 -16.65 -6.05 5.12
C ILE A 243 -15.83 -5.03 4.32
N LEU A 244 -14.57 -5.35 4.04
CA LEU A 244 -13.70 -4.48 3.25
C LEU A 244 -14.18 -4.33 1.81
N ASP A 245 -14.67 -5.40 1.18
CA ASP A 245 -15.25 -5.36 -0.17
C ASP A 245 -16.40 -4.33 -0.26
N ARG A 246 -17.35 -4.41 0.68
CA ARG A 246 -18.44 -3.43 0.78
C ARG A 246 -17.93 -2.01 1.00
N LEU A 247 -16.83 -1.84 1.74
CA LEU A 247 -16.20 -0.54 1.92
C LEU A 247 -15.58 -0.04 0.62
N TYR A 248 -14.79 -0.86 -0.06
CA TYR A 248 -14.10 -0.49 -1.30
C TYR A 248 -15.06 -0.13 -2.43
N HIS A 249 -16.25 -0.74 -2.47
CA HIS A 249 -17.31 -0.44 -3.45
C HIS A 249 -18.29 0.67 -2.99
N SER A 250 -18.02 1.34 -1.86
CA SER A 250 -18.89 2.40 -1.35
C SER A 250 -18.46 3.79 -1.81
N ALA A 251 -19.43 4.70 -1.97
CA ALA A 251 -19.16 6.10 -2.32
C ALA A 251 -18.26 6.80 -1.28
N VAL A 252 -18.41 6.46 0.01
CA VAL A 252 -17.60 7.04 1.09
C VAL A 252 -16.11 6.73 0.95
N PHE A 253 -15.78 5.57 0.41
CA PHE A 253 -14.40 5.17 0.18
C PHE A 253 -13.88 5.71 -1.15
N LEU A 254 -14.68 5.59 -2.23
CA LEU A 254 -14.27 5.98 -3.57
C LEU A 254 -14.15 7.50 -3.74
N GLU A 255 -14.90 8.27 -2.97
CA GLU A 255 -14.97 9.73 -3.05
C GLU A 255 -14.76 10.39 -1.66
N PRO A 256 -13.59 10.17 -1.01
CA PRO A 256 -13.40 10.55 0.40
C PRO A 256 -13.44 12.06 0.62
N ASN A 257 -13.22 12.85 -0.43
CA ASN A 257 -13.26 14.31 -0.41
C ASN A 257 -14.62 14.90 -0.81
N HIS A 258 -15.61 14.07 -1.19
CA HIS A 258 -16.91 14.57 -1.64
C HIS A 258 -17.82 14.87 -0.44
N PRO A 259 -18.29 16.12 -0.27
CA PRO A 259 -19.00 16.56 0.95
C PRO A 259 -20.38 15.95 1.17
N ALA A 260 -20.93 15.23 0.19
CA ALA A 260 -22.25 14.63 0.24
C ALA A 260 -22.18 13.10 0.50
N THR A 261 -20.99 12.54 0.73
CA THR A 261 -20.83 11.11 0.96
C THR A 261 -21.40 10.71 2.31
N GLN A 262 -22.45 9.89 2.27
CA GLN A 262 -23.04 9.34 3.50
C GLN A 262 -22.14 8.23 4.07
N PRO A 263 -22.11 8.05 5.41
CA PRO A 263 -21.41 6.92 6.01
C PRO A 263 -21.93 5.59 5.45
N LEU A 264 -21.02 4.64 5.23
CA LEU A 264 -21.39 3.28 4.83
C LEU A 264 -22.22 2.63 5.95
N ARG A 265 -23.46 2.26 5.63
CA ARG A 265 -24.31 1.46 6.50
C ARG A 265 -24.13 -0.01 6.17
N LEU A 266 -23.39 -0.72 7.00
CA LEU A 266 -23.38 -2.17 6.98
C LEU A 266 -24.68 -2.64 7.65
N ALA A 267 -25.57 -3.29 6.89
CA ALA A 267 -26.88 -3.73 7.40
C ALA A 267 -26.76 -4.65 8.63
N GLY A 268 -27.83 -4.72 9.43
CA GLY A 268 -27.98 -5.32 10.78
C GLY A 268 -27.67 -6.82 10.98
N ASP A 269 -26.69 -7.36 10.29
CA ASP A 269 -26.21 -8.73 10.50
C ASP A 269 -25.30 -8.77 11.73
N HIS A 270 -25.76 -9.45 12.78
CA HIS A 270 -24.98 -9.67 14.00
C HIS A 270 -23.58 -10.25 13.73
N ARG A 271 -23.39 -11.04 12.66
CA ARG A 271 -22.08 -11.60 12.29
C ARG A 271 -21.12 -10.53 11.77
N VAL A 272 -21.63 -9.52 11.08
CA VAL A 272 -20.83 -8.38 10.60
C VAL A 272 -20.35 -7.55 11.79
N PHE A 273 -21.23 -7.20 12.72
CA PHE A 273 -20.86 -6.45 13.92
C PHE A 273 -19.86 -7.22 14.80
N ALA A 274 -20.09 -8.51 15.04
CA ALA A 274 -19.15 -9.34 15.78
C ALA A 274 -17.77 -9.43 15.11
N THR A 275 -17.69 -9.35 13.78
CA THR A 275 -16.41 -9.30 13.07
C THR A 275 -15.74 -7.94 13.23
N ILE A 276 -16.48 -6.84 13.13
CA ILE A 276 -15.95 -5.48 13.36
C ILE A 276 -15.36 -5.34 14.77
N GLU A 277 -16.06 -5.83 15.79
CA GLU A 277 -15.62 -5.73 17.19
C GLU A 277 -14.36 -6.56 17.49
N ARG A 278 -14.18 -7.68 16.80
CA ARG A 278 -13.00 -8.56 16.96
C ARG A 278 -11.73 -8.00 16.33
N HIS A 279 -11.85 -7.10 15.36
CA HIS A 279 -10.72 -6.57 14.60
C HIS A 279 -10.55 -5.06 14.87
N PRO A 280 -9.53 -4.65 15.63
CA PRO A 280 -9.30 -3.25 16.00
C PRO A 280 -9.28 -2.28 14.82
N TYR A 281 -8.72 -2.69 13.67
CA TYR A 281 -8.72 -1.86 12.45
C TYR A 281 -10.14 -1.60 11.92
N LEU A 282 -10.97 -2.64 11.81
CA LEU A 282 -12.36 -2.49 11.38
C LEU A 282 -13.14 -1.65 12.39
N ALA A 283 -12.98 -1.90 13.69
CA ALA A 283 -13.58 -1.09 14.73
C ALA A 283 -13.19 0.40 14.58
N LEU A 284 -11.93 0.70 14.27
CA LEU A 284 -11.47 2.06 14.00
C LEU A 284 -12.12 2.67 12.75
N LEU A 285 -12.17 1.93 11.63
CA LEU A 285 -12.78 2.38 10.38
C LEU A 285 -14.26 2.75 10.57
N PHE A 286 -15.00 1.98 11.38
CA PHE A 286 -16.44 2.18 11.59
C PHE A 286 -16.78 3.02 12.83
N SER A 287 -15.88 3.21 13.79
CA SER A 287 -16.12 4.03 15.00
C SER A 287 -15.91 5.52 14.79
N VAL A 288 -15.04 5.93 13.86
CA VAL A 288 -14.69 7.35 13.66
C VAL A 288 -15.87 8.18 13.12
N ARG A 289 -16.97 7.54 12.70
CA ARG A 289 -18.16 8.22 12.17
C ARG A 289 -19.42 8.13 13.04
N SER A 290 -19.35 7.57 14.25
CA SER A 290 -20.44 7.66 15.24
C SER A 290 -20.33 8.87 16.17
N ARG A 291 -19.27 9.69 16.02
CA ARG A 291 -19.01 10.91 16.81
C ARG A 291 -18.88 12.19 15.96
N GLN A 292 -19.64 12.30 14.87
CA GLN A 292 -19.91 13.57 14.19
C GLN A 292 -21.40 13.74 13.98
#